data_AF-A0A4Y2QLX3-F1
#
_entry.id   AF-A0A4Y2QLX3-F1
#
_cell.length_a   1.000
_cell.length_b   1.000
_cell.length_c   1.000
_cell.angle_alpha   90.00
_cell.angle_beta   90.00
_cell.angle_gamma   90.00
#
_symmetry.space_group_name_H-M   'P 1'
#
loop_
_entity.id
_entity.type
_entity.pdbx_description
1 polymer ?
#
loop_
_entity_poly.entity_id
_entity_poly.type
_entity_poly.pdbx_seq_one_letter_code
_entity_poly.pdbx_strand_id
1 'polypeptide(L)'
;MVVEENLIEVIYSENLNDMEVEQLAKRVILAPTNKKTLEMNRPIIAKLQDEPHTFYSSDSIISEDQNDQQNYPPEFLHDLTPSGMPPHALMLKKGVIAMFLRNLNPKHGLL
;
A
#
# COMPACT_ATOMS: atom_id res chain seq x y z
N MET A 1 17.44 19.80 -0.33
CA MET A 1 16.89 20.03 1.02
C MET A 1 16.86 18.69 1.71
N VAL A 2 17.83 18.41 2.56
CA VAL A 2 17.80 17.23 3.44
C VAL A 2 17.02 17.69 4.65
N VAL A 3 15.82 17.14 4.84
CA VAL A 3 14.99 17.46 6.01
C VAL A 3 15.46 16.52 7.11
N GLU A 4 16.05 17.06 8.19
CA GLU A 4 16.41 16.29 9.40
C GLU A 4 15.18 15.91 10.24
N GLU A 5 14.01 16.45 9.88
CA GLU A 5 12.73 16.25 10.56
C GLU A 5 11.95 15.05 9.98
N ASN A 6 11.00 14.53 10.77
CA ASN A 6 10.10 13.46 10.34
C ASN A 6 9.20 13.93 9.19
N LEU A 7 9.53 13.53 7.96
CA LEU A 7 8.85 13.93 6.73
C LEU A 7 7.32 13.70 6.79
N ILE A 8 6.87 12.66 7.48
CA ILE A 8 5.43 12.38 7.61
C ILE A 8 4.74 13.48 8.42
N GLU A 9 5.36 13.96 9.49
CA GLU A 9 4.79 14.98 10.37
C GLU A 9 4.84 16.36 9.73
N VAL A 10 5.91 16.66 9.00
CA VAL A 10 6.02 17.90 8.20
C VAL A 10 4.90 17.98 7.16
N ILE A 11 4.60 16.86 6.49
CA ILE A 11 3.61 16.85 5.41
C ILE A 11 2.18 16.67 5.95
N TYR A 12 1.94 15.78 6.92
CA TYR A 12 0.60 15.36 7.33
C TYR A 12 0.20 15.77 8.76
N SER A 13 1.03 16.56 9.45
CA SER A 13 0.89 16.91 10.87
C SER A 13 1.12 15.71 11.81
N GLU A 14 1.25 15.97 13.12
CA GLU A 14 1.43 14.90 14.12
C GLU A 14 0.19 13.99 14.22
N ASN A 15 -1.01 14.59 14.18
CA ASN A 15 -2.30 13.91 14.26
C ASN A 15 -3.06 14.01 12.92
N LEU A 16 -3.13 12.90 12.19
CA LEU A 16 -3.84 12.80 10.91
C LEU A 16 -5.36 12.98 11.03
N ASN A 17 -5.93 12.76 12.21
CA ASN A 17 -7.38 12.76 12.41
C ASN A 17 -7.95 14.17 12.51
N ASP A 18 -7.09 15.18 12.65
CA ASP A 18 -7.50 16.60 12.63
C ASP A 18 -7.67 17.12 11.20
N MET A 19 -7.44 16.28 10.20
CA MET A 19 -7.50 16.61 8.79
C MET A 19 -8.68 15.95 8.10
N GLU A 20 -9.40 16.74 7.31
CA GLU A 20 -10.42 16.21 6.39
C GLU A 20 -9.78 15.39 5.26
N VAL A 21 -10.51 14.42 4.73
CA VAL A 21 -10.04 13.53 3.65
C VAL A 21 -9.59 14.33 2.43
N GLU A 22 -10.25 15.44 2.10
CA GLU A 22 -9.90 16.32 0.99
C GLU A 22 -8.59 17.07 1.21
N GLN A 23 -8.18 17.30 2.46
CA GLN A 23 -6.89 17.89 2.79
C GLN A 23 -5.77 16.85 2.70
N LEU A 24 -6.04 15.62 3.16
CA LEU A 24 -5.12 14.49 3.02
C LEU A 24 -4.84 14.18 1.55
N ALA A 25 -5.87 14.20 0.69
CA ALA A 25 -5.76 13.94 -0.74
C ALA A 25 -4.89 14.96 -1.51
N LYS A 26 -4.65 16.16 -0.94
CA LYS A 26 -3.83 17.21 -1.54
C LYS A 26 -2.34 17.10 -1.18
N ARG A 27 -1.96 16.15 -0.33
CA ARG A 27 -0.60 15.97 0.19
C ARG A 27 -0.04 14.65 -0.31
N VAL A 28 1.22 14.66 -0.75
CA VAL A 28 1.89 13.49 -1.29
C VAL A 28 3.35 13.45 -0.86
N ILE A 29 3.84 12.26 -0.55
CA ILE A 29 5.25 11.98 -0.37
C ILE A 29 5.67 11.06 -1.53
N LEU A 30 6.68 11.47 -2.29
CA LEU A 30 7.23 10.70 -3.40
C LEU A 30 8.51 9.97 -2.96
N ALA A 31 8.65 8.71 -3.38
CA ALA A 31 9.84 7.91 -3.13
C ALA A 31 10.41 7.36 -4.44
N PRO A 32 11.73 7.10 -4.54
CA PRO A 32 12.33 6.55 -5.76
C PRO A 32 11.90 5.12 -6.11
N THR A 33 11.43 4.33 -5.13
CA THR A 33 11.04 2.93 -5.33
C THR A 33 9.72 2.61 -4.65
N ASN A 34 8.94 1.70 -5.24
CA ASN A 34 7.68 1.22 -4.66
C ASN A 34 7.89 0.60 -3.27
N LYS A 35 9.00 -0.12 -3.07
CA LYS A 35 9.37 -0.68 -1.77
C LYS A 35 9.42 0.42 -0.70
N LYS A 36 10.10 1.54 -1.00
CA LYS A 36 10.21 2.64 -0.04
C LYS A 36 8.86 3.32 0.20
N THR A 37 8.03 3.47 -0.83
CA THR A 37 6.66 3.99 -0.70
C THR A 37 5.82 3.10 0.23
N LEU A 38 5.86 1.78 0.07
CA LEU A 38 5.12 0.84 0.91
C LEU A 38 5.58 0.88 2.38
N GLU A 39 6.89 0.96 2.61
CA GLU A 39 7.46 1.15 3.96
C GLU A 39 6.96 2.45 4.61
N MET A 40 6.90 3.56 3.86
CA MET A 40 6.43 4.85 4.38
C MET A 40 4.91 4.90 4.59
N ASN A 41 4.12 4.17 3.80
CA ASN A 41 2.67 4.15 3.96
C ASN A 41 2.24 3.53 5.30
N ARG A 42 2.98 2.54 5.82
CA ARG A 42 2.65 1.85 7.08
C ARG A 42 2.51 2.80 8.29
N PRO A 43 3.50 3.64 8.65
CA PRO A 43 3.36 4.58 9.77
C PRO A 43 2.29 5.65 9.53
N ILE A 44 2.04 6.06 8.27
CA ILE A 44 0.95 6.99 7.95
C ILE A 44 -0.40 6.36 8.27
N ILE A 45 -0.63 5.12 7.82
CA ILE A 45 -1.86 4.38 8.14
C ILE A 45 -1.98 4.19 9.66
N ALA A 46 -0.89 3.84 10.35
CA ALA A 46 -0.90 3.62 11.80
C ALA A 46 -1.37 4.85 12.61
N LYS A 47 -1.15 6.07 12.12
CA LYS A 47 -1.58 7.33 12.76
C LYS A 47 -3.11 7.60 12.66
N LEU A 48 -3.84 6.88 11.80
CA LEU A 48 -5.31 6.94 11.77
C LEU A 48 -5.90 6.20 12.99
N GLN A 49 -6.95 6.75 13.60
CA GLN A 49 -7.55 6.19 14.83
C GLN A 49 -8.31 4.87 14.63
N ASP A 50 -8.89 4.65 13.45
CA ASP A 50 -9.69 3.46 13.18
C ASP A 50 -8.89 2.14 13.29
N GLU A 51 -9.59 1.05 13.57
CA GLU A 51 -8.98 -0.28 13.64
C GLU A 51 -8.49 -0.75 12.25
N PRO A 52 -7.28 -1.32 12.15
CA PRO A 52 -6.77 -1.83 10.89
C PRO A 52 -7.51 -3.12 10.49
N HIS A 53 -7.78 -3.24 9.19
CA HIS A 53 -8.18 -4.49 8.57
C HIS A 53 -7.11 -4.92 7.55
N THR A 54 -6.68 -6.18 7.61
CA THR A 54 -5.68 -6.72 6.69
C THR A 54 -6.33 -7.68 5.71
N PHE A 55 -6.21 -7.38 4.43
CA PHE A 55 -6.59 -8.27 3.33
C PHE A 55 -5.36 -9.05 2.89
N TYR A 56 -5.45 -10.38 2.88
CA TYR A 56 -4.37 -11.26 2.41
C TYR A 56 -4.61 -11.67 0.97
N SER A 57 -3.57 -11.68 0.14
CA SER A 57 -3.65 -12.25 -1.21
C SER A 57 -3.78 -13.78 -1.15
N SER A 58 -4.27 -14.34 -2.25
CA SER A 58 -4.34 -15.78 -2.48
C SER A 58 -3.53 -16.07 -3.73
N ASP A 59 -2.27 -16.45 -3.52
CA ASP A 59 -1.28 -16.59 -4.58
C ASP A 59 -1.05 -18.06 -4.92
N SER A 60 -0.90 -18.34 -6.22
CA SER A 60 -0.59 -19.67 -6.71
C SER A 60 0.24 -19.57 -7.98
N ILE A 61 1.04 -20.60 -8.25
CA ILE A 61 1.77 -20.73 -9.50
C ILE A 61 0.93 -21.48 -10.53
N ILE A 62 1.12 -21.12 -11.79
CA ILE A 62 0.63 -21.89 -12.94
C ILE A 62 1.86 -22.47 -13.62
N SER A 63 2.09 -23.77 -13.45
CA SER A 63 3.21 -24.49 -14.08
C SER A 63 2.79 -25.90 -14.47
N GLU A 64 3.41 -26.41 -15.54
CA GLU A 64 3.29 -27.80 -15.99
C GLU A 64 4.33 -28.72 -15.31
N ASP A 65 5.38 -28.16 -14.68
CA ASP A 65 6.38 -28.92 -13.93
C ASP A 65 5.91 -29.17 -12.49
N GLN A 66 5.83 -30.45 -12.10
CA GLN A 66 5.42 -30.84 -10.75
C GLN A 66 6.43 -30.42 -9.66
N ASN A 67 7.70 -30.22 -10.04
CA ASN A 67 8.74 -29.79 -9.10
C ASN A 67 8.62 -28.32 -8.71
N ASP A 68 7.91 -27.50 -9.50
CA ASP A 68 7.81 -26.06 -9.25
C ASP A 68 7.06 -25.73 -7.96
N GLN A 69 6.15 -26.60 -7.52
CA GLN A 69 5.50 -26.43 -6.21
C GLN A 69 6.50 -26.47 -5.06
N GLN A 70 7.61 -27.20 -5.21
CA GLN A 70 8.68 -27.26 -4.22
C GLN A 70 9.65 -26.09 -4.35
N ASN A 71 9.85 -25.58 -5.58
CA ASN A 71 10.73 -24.45 -5.86
C ASN A 71 10.13 -23.09 -5.47
N TYR A 72 8.80 -22.96 -5.51
CA TYR A 72 8.07 -21.72 -5.22
C TYR A 72 7.07 -21.92 -4.07
N PRO A 73 7.56 -22.03 -2.83
CA PRO A 73 6.68 -22.18 -1.68
C PRO A 73 5.84 -20.91 -1.45
N PRO A 74 4.70 -21.00 -0.74
CA PRO A 74 3.82 -19.85 -0.49
C PRO A 74 4.53 -18.65 0.11
N GLU A 75 5.50 -18.86 1.00
CA GLU A 75 6.29 -17.79 1.63
C GLU A 75 7.05 -16.97 0.59
N PHE A 76 7.62 -17.63 -0.43
CA PHE A 76 8.27 -16.95 -1.54
C PHE A 76 7.27 -16.12 -2.35
N LEU A 77 6.05 -16.65 -2.58
CA LEU A 77 5.01 -15.91 -3.30
C LEU A 77 4.52 -14.70 -2.51
N HIS A 78 4.37 -14.81 -1.20
CA HIS A 78 3.93 -13.72 -0.33
C HIS A 78 4.92 -12.55 -0.27
N ASP A 79 6.20 -12.80 -0.53
CA ASP A 79 7.24 -11.77 -0.59
C ASP A 79 7.26 -11.03 -1.94
N LEU A 80 6.58 -11.55 -2.96
CA LEU A 80 6.49 -10.87 -4.25
C LEU A 80 5.57 -9.66 -4.17
N THR A 81 6.02 -8.53 -4.71
CA THR A 81 5.16 -7.36 -4.96
C THR A 81 5.45 -6.81 -6.35
N PRO A 82 4.98 -7.51 -7.41
CA PRO A 82 5.18 -7.07 -8.78
C PRO A 82 4.57 -5.68 -9.03
N SER A 83 5.09 -4.98 -10.04
CA SER A 83 4.51 -3.69 -10.45
C SER A 83 3.04 -3.85 -10.82
N GLY A 84 2.18 -2.99 -10.26
CA GLY A 84 0.73 -3.03 -10.50
C GLY A 84 -0.04 -4.02 -9.62
N MET A 85 0.62 -4.70 -8.67
CA MET A 85 -0.04 -5.54 -7.67
C MET A 85 0.13 -4.98 -6.25
N PRO A 86 -0.87 -5.14 -5.37
CA PRO A 86 -0.71 -4.84 -3.96
C PRO A 86 0.22 -5.87 -3.29
N PRO A 87 0.80 -5.56 -2.12
CA PRO A 87 1.53 -6.54 -1.32
C PRO A 87 0.58 -7.64 -0.80
N HIS A 88 1.14 -8.82 -0.47
CA HIS A 88 0.37 -9.93 0.09
C HIS A 88 -0.51 -9.53 1.28
N ALA A 89 0.05 -8.82 2.25
CA ALA A 89 -0.68 -8.28 3.40
C ALA A 89 -1.00 -6.80 3.18
N LEU A 90 -2.21 -6.51 2.68
CA LEU A 90 -2.70 -5.16 2.47
C LEU A 90 -3.49 -4.69 3.70
N MET A 91 -2.83 -3.92 4.56
CA MET A 91 -3.44 -3.29 5.75
C MET A 91 -4.08 -1.96 5.39
N LEU A 92 -5.36 -1.79 5.72
CA LEU A 92 -6.13 -0.56 5.50
C LEU A 92 -6.87 -0.14 6.78
N LYS A 93 -7.15 1.15 6.91
CA LYS A 93 -8.02 1.73 7.94
C LYS A 93 -9.07 2.61 7.28
N LYS A 94 -10.19 2.83 7.96
CA LYS A 94 -11.18 3.80 7.49
C LYS A 94 -10.54 5.21 7.47
N GLY A 95 -10.89 5.99 6.45
CA GLY A 95 -10.29 7.32 6.21
C GLY A 95 -8.97 7.31 5.45
N VAL A 96 -8.39 6.14 5.12
CA VAL A 96 -7.16 6.08 4.32
C VAL A 96 -7.42 6.47 2.86
N ILE A 97 -6.46 7.18 2.25
CA ILE A 97 -6.44 7.41 0.80
C ILE A 97 -5.87 6.17 0.12
N ALA A 98 -6.62 5.59 -0.81
CA ALA A 98 -6.20 4.44 -1.61
C ALA A 98 -6.20 4.77 -3.10
N MET A 99 -5.37 4.08 -3.87
CA MET A 99 -5.28 4.19 -5.32
C MET A 99 -5.69 2.88 -5.97
N PHE A 100 -6.50 2.95 -7.02
CA PHE A 100 -6.74 1.79 -7.87
C PHE A 100 -5.49 1.48 -8.69
N LEU A 101 -5.04 0.22 -8.66
CA LEU A 101 -3.87 -0.24 -9.44
C LEU A 101 -4.27 -0.71 -10.85
N ARG A 102 -5.57 -0.76 -11.15
CA ARG A 102 -6.12 -1.16 -12.43
C ARG A 102 -7.49 -0.53 -12.66
N ASN A 103 -7.75 -0.18 -13.92
CA ASN A 103 -9.05 0.26 -14.37
C ASN A 103 -10.11 -0.82 -14.11
N LEU A 104 -11.10 -0.51 -13.27
CA LEU A 104 -12.21 -1.42 -12.99
C LEU A 104 -13.41 -1.14 -13.90
N ASN A 105 -13.73 0.13 -14.10
CA ASN A 105 -14.83 0.56 -14.94
C ASN A 105 -14.60 1.99 -15.47
N PRO A 106 -13.86 2.13 -16.58
CA PRO A 106 -13.58 3.44 -17.18
C PRO A 106 -14.83 4.26 -17.50
N LYS A 107 -15.94 3.61 -17.88
CA LYS A 107 -17.19 4.28 -18.25
C LYS A 107 -17.82 5.04 -17.07
N HIS A 108 -17.54 4.60 -15.85
CA HIS A 108 -18.04 5.22 -14.62
C HIS A 108 -16.93 5.96 -13.85
N GLY A 109 -15.78 6.23 -14.49
CA GLY A 109 -14.67 6.95 -13.86
C GLY A 109 -13.89 6.12 -12.83
N LEU A 110 -14.08 4.80 -12.78
CA LEU A 110 -13.27 3.88 -11.97
C LEU A 110 -12.05 3.43 -12.78
N LEU A 111 -11.16 4.39 -13.00
CA LEU A 111 -9.83 4.18 -13.58
C LEU A 111 -8.85 3.75 -12.49
#